data_AF-A0AAD6F2C3-F1
#
_entry.id   AF-A0AAD6F2C3-F1
#
_cell.length_a   1.000
_cell.length_b   1.000
_cell.length_c   1.000
_cell.angle_alpha   90.00
_cell.angle_beta   90.00
_cell.angle_gamma   90.00
#
_symmetry.space_group_name_H-M   'P 1'
#
loop_
_entity.id
_entity.type
_entity.pdbx_description
1 polymer ?
#
loop_
_entity_poly.entity_id
_entity_poly.type
_entity_poly.pdbx_seq_one_letter_code
_entity_poly.pdbx_strand_id
1 'polypeptide(L)'
;MLASGRLNIRSEACPVPSCTTQKGSRLDRHMKSHTELCPEAKKTLLSNLKRHLILETLRTLRVSNPAVPMASSLDLEEAARGLEEEKEVEEEEEGEGQLVKLKAEVAELKKQNKDLNDGMELSQAYNVKLKKAYMLVKRKLVKANKNQVIFGTLEHSLPGPLVVEKEIEPFGKMQFPPFPDHIPVLNAVLEEYREMQEGPDPSAKLKNNVQSKLHRIRNCMAWMSQGKSGLAKLQFLGDQNRIRGWVKYLAKNGMALTTTLHYLKNVRQFLEYLKETPPKNSCLSQLDLVKVIREVKMSISSWNRPVVLHQMKIKGQKDAAMHTIKELQDCRKLALVAIPKLISKLESEFSHANLWKLYGYVTAYLASLYGHRLGVFLNMTDVEVSQAVYGPEKDDYLIKVNT
;
A
#
# COMPACT_ATOMS: atom_id res chain seq x y z
N MET A 1 7.83 -9.59 -9.05
CA MET A 1 6.54 -9.26 -9.72
C MET A 1 5.32 -9.69 -8.89
N LEU A 2 5.27 -10.93 -8.40
CA LEU A 2 4.15 -11.47 -7.61
C LEU A 2 3.80 -10.65 -6.35
N ALA A 3 4.81 -10.23 -5.55
CA ALA A 3 4.61 -9.43 -4.34
C ALA A 3 3.94 -8.05 -4.56
N SER A 4 3.92 -7.54 -5.80
CA SER A 4 3.29 -6.24 -6.12
C SER A 4 1.81 -6.35 -6.52
N GLY A 5 1.28 -7.57 -6.69
CA GLY A 5 -0.05 -7.83 -7.24
C GLY A 5 -0.25 -7.37 -8.69
N ARG A 6 0.80 -6.84 -9.34
CA ARG A 6 0.75 -6.31 -10.71
C ARG A 6 1.26 -7.35 -11.69
N LEU A 7 0.42 -8.33 -12.01
CA LEU A 7 0.64 -9.22 -13.14
C LEU A 7 0.09 -8.61 -14.41
N ASN A 8 0.92 -8.60 -15.45
CA ASN A 8 0.56 -8.04 -16.74
C ASN A 8 -0.07 -9.14 -17.61
N ILE A 9 -1.40 -9.19 -17.65
CA ILE A 9 -2.15 -10.14 -18.49
C ILE A 9 -2.36 -9.65 -19.94
N ARG A 10 -1.73 -8.54 -20.34
CA ARG A 10 -1.98 -7.91 -21.66
C ARG A 10 -1.36 -8.69 -22.82
N SER A 11 -0.38 -9.53 -22.54
CA SER A 11 0.28 -10.42 -23.50
C SER A 11 -0.45 -11.74 -23.71
N GLU A 12 -1.47 -12.02 -22.89
CA GLU A 12 -2.11 -13.33 -22.84
C GLU A 12 -3.27 -13.45 -23.83
N ALA A 13 -3.52 -14.69 -24.27
CA ALA A 13 -4.63 -15.00 -25.15
C ALA A 13 -5.98 -14.84 -24.43
N CYS A 14 -7.04 -14.64 -25.21
CA CYS A 14 -8.40 -14.58 -24.66
C CYS A 14 -8.80 -15.95 -24.08
N PRO A 15 -9.31 -16.03 -22.82
CA PRO A 15 -9.70 -17.28 -22.18
C PRO A 15 -11.07 -17.81 -22.65
N VAL A 16 -11.74 -17.15 -23.60
CA VAL A 16 -13.06 -17.56 -24.11
C VAL A 16 -12.90 -18.61 -25.20
N PRO A 17 -13.52 -19.81 -25.05
CA PRO A 17 -13.48 -20.85 -26.08
C PRO A 17 -13.96 -20.29 -27.42
N SER A 18 -13.29 -20.63 -28.52
CA SER A 18 -13.53 -20.13 -29.90
C SER A 18 -13.13 -18.67 -30.20
N CYS A 19 -12.62 -17.90 -29.23
CA CYS A 19 -12.07 -16.58 -29.52
C CYS A 19 -10.65 -16.66 -30.09
N THR A 20 -10.46 -16.25 -31.34
CA THR A 20 -9.15 -16.27 -32.02
C THR A 20 -8.31 -15.00 -31.80
N THR A 21 -8.76 -14.08 -30.94
CA THR A 21 -8.02 -12.83 -30.68
C THR A 21 -6.74 -13.13 -29.88
N GLN A 22 -5.59 -13.09 -30.56
CA GLN A 22 -4.27 -13.32 -29.95
C GLN A 22 -3.53 -12.01 -29.60
N LYS A 23 -2.69 -12.15 -28.56
CA LYS A 23 -1.62 -11.30 -28.00
C LYS A 23 -1.53 -9.83 -28.46
N GLY A 24 -1.60 -8.90 -27.50
CA GLY A 24 -1.22 -7.49 -27.67
C GLY A 24 -2.38 -6.49 -27.66
N SER A 25 -3.62 -6.95 -27.75
CA SER A 25 -4.79 -6.12 -27.44
C SER A 25 -4.98 -6.07 -25.91
N ARG A 26 -5.42 -4.92 -25.38
CA ARG A 26 -5.75 -4.79 -23.95
C ARG A 26 -6.86 -5.79 -23.59
N LEU A 27 -6.49 -6.95 -23.05
CA LEU A 27 -7.39 -8.06 -22.73
C LEU A 27 -8.58 -7.61 -21.86
N ASP A 28 -8.35 -6.69 -20.92
CA ASP A 28 -9.37 -6.06 -20.08
C ASP A 28 -10.43 -5.27 -20.86
N ARG A 29 -10.02 -4.67 -21.99
CA ARG A 29 -10.93 -3.96 -22.89
C ARG A 29 -11.59 -4.90 -23.88
N HIS A 30 -10.84 -5.86 -24.40
CA HIS A 30 -11.35 -6.89 -25.30
C HIS A 30 -12.47 -7.71 -24.63
N MET A 31 -12.35 -8.04 -23.34
CA MET A 31 -13.41 -8.75 -22.62
C MET A 31 -14.75 -8.00 -22.57
N LYS A 32 -14.78 -6.70 -22.86
CA LYS A 32 -16.02 -5.94 -22.98
C LYS A 32 -16.77 -6.20 -24.30
N SER A 33 -16.08 -6.65 -25.35
CA SER A 33 -16.71 -6.97 -26.64
C SER A 33 -17.42 -8.32 -26.67
N HIS A 34 -17.19 -9.18 -25.67
CA HIS A 34 -17.89 -10.45 -25.52
C HIS A 34 -19.29 -10.23 -24.96
N THR A 35 -20.26 -9.89 -25.82
CA THR A 35 -21.65 -9.63 -25.41
C THR A 35 -22.39 -10.88 -24.93
N GLU A 36 -21.89 -12.06 -25.31
CA GLU A 36 -22.40 -13.38 -24.95
C GLU A 36 -22.09 -13.81 -23.50
N LEU A 37 -21.22 -13.08 -22.80
CA LEU A 37 -20.85 -13.36 -21.41
C LEU A 37 -21.41 -12.31 -20.44
N CYS A 38 -21.98 -12.77 -19.32
CA CYS A 38 -22.38 -11.89 -18.24
C CYS A 38 -21.16 -11.23 -17.54
N PRO A 39 -21.32 -10.06 -16.90
CA PRO A 39 -20.24 -9.36 -16.20
C PRO A 39 -19.51 -10.22 -15.16
N GLU A 40 -20.24 -11.07 -14.45
CA GLU A 40 -19.72 -11.98 -13.43
C GLU A 40 -18.83 -13.06 -14.07
N ALA A 41 -19.30 -13.69 -15.15
CA ALA A 41 -18.52 -14.69 -15.89
C ALA A 41 -17.21 -14.10 -16.44
N LYS A 42 -17.24 -12.88 -16.98
CA LYS A 42 -16.04 -12.16 -17.45
C LYS A 42 -15.03 -11.94 -16.31
N LYS A 43 -15.52 -11.57 -15.13
CA LYS A 43 -14.68 -11.33 -13.95
C LYS A 43 -14.03 -12.63 -13.47
N THR A 44 -14.79 -13.73 -13.45
CA THR A 44 -14.30 -15.06 -13.07
C THR A 44 -13.23 -15.55 -14.04
N LEU A 45 -13.45 -15.46 -15.36
CA LEU A 45 -12.47 -15.86 -16.36
C LEU A 45 -11.15 -15.08 -16.24
N LEU A 46 -11.24 -13.76 -16.06
CA LEU A 46 -10.06 -12.92 -15.84
C LEU A 46 -9.35 -13.23 -14.51
N SER A 47 -10.09 -13.62 -13.49
CA SER A 47 -9.52 -14.03 -12.20
C SER A 47 -8.79 -15.36 -12.32
N ASN A 48 -9.39 -16.33 -13.02
CA ASN A 48 -8.81 -17.64 -13.27
C ASN A 48 -7.54 -17.54 -14.12
N LEU A 49 -7.56 -16.73 -15.17
CA LEU A 49 -6.37 -16.47 -15.98
C LEU A 49 -5.22 -15.87 -15.15
N LYS A 50 -5.53 -14.90 -14.29
CA LYS A 50 -4.54 -14.33 -13.36
C LYS A 50 -4.01 -15.38 -12.40
N ARG A 51 -4.88 -16.21 -11.83
CA ARG A 51 -4.48 -17.31 -10.93
C ARG A 51 -3.54 -18.27 -11.66
N HIS A 52 -3.87 -18.67 -12.88
CA HIS A 52 -3.03 -19.57 -13.68
C HIS A 52 -1.62 -19.00 -13.89
N LEU A 53 -1.51 -17.73 -14.31
CA LEU A 53 -0.22 -17.05 -14.49
C LEU A 53 0.56 -16.89 -13.18
N ILE A 54 -0.12 -16.69 -12.05
CA ILE A 54 0.50 -16.67 -10.73
C ILE A 54 1.17 -18.02 -10.47
N LEU A 55 0.42 -19.11 -10.64
CA LEU A 55 0.89 -20.46 -10.39
C LEU A 55 2.05 -20.83 -11.33
N GLU A 56 1.95 -20.50 -12.62
CA GLU A 56 3.03 -20.73 -13.59
C GLU A 56 4.30 -19.96 -13.23
N THR A 57 4.16 -18.68 -12.87
CA THR A 57 5.31 -17.86 -12.44
C THR A 57 5.94 -18.41 -11.15
N LEU A 58 5.11 -18.88 -10.19
CA LEU A 58 5.59 -19.51 -8.96
C LEU A 58 6.37 -20.80 -9.26
N ARG A 59 5.89 -21.64 -10.20
CA ARG A 59 6.61 -22.84 -10.65
C ARG A 59 7.97 -22.48 -11.24
N THR A 60 8.02 -21.53 -12.17
CA THR A 60 9.28 -21.08 -12.78
C THR A 60 10.26 -20.56 -11.72
N LEU A 61 9.75 -19.80 -10.75
CA LEU A 61 10.57 -19.30 -9.65
C LEU A 61 11.08 -20.43 -8.75
N ARG A 62 10.27 -21.45 -8.47
CA ARG A 62 10.73 -22.61 -7.69
C ARG A 62 11.81 -23.40 -8.43
N VAL A 63 11.65 -23.61 -9.73
CA VAL A 63 12.62 -24.30 -10.60
C VAL A 63 13.98 -23.59 -10.59
N SER A 64 14.02 -22.27 -10.41
CA SER A 64 15.27 -21.51 -10.30
C SER A 64 16.03 -21.71 -8.98
N ASN A 65 15.54 -22.60 -8.10
CA ASN A 65 16.13 -22.95 -6.80
C ASN A 65 16.58 -21.73 -5.99
N PRO A 66 15.62 -20.87 -5.58
CA PRO A 66 15.95 -19.59 -4.98
C PRO A 66 16.69 -19.77 -3.65
N ALA A 67 17.75 -18.99 -3.45
CA ALA A 67 18.60 -19.06 -2.25
C ALA A 67 17.87 -18.81 -0.91
N VAL A 68 16.63 -18.30 -0.96
CA VAL A 68 15.73 -18.23 0.19
C VAL A 68 14.52 -19.11 -0.14
N PRO A 69 14.14 -20.05 0.74
CA PRO A 69 12.96 -20.89 0.55
C PRO A 69 11.73 -20.03 0.24
N MET A 70 10.96 -20.41 -0.77
CA MET A 70 9.77 -19.66 -1.13
C MET A 70 8.71 -19.79 -0.02
N ALA A 71 8.17 -18.66 0.42
CA ALA A 71 7.11 -18.61 1.44
C ALA A 71 5.70 -18.93 0.88
N SER A 72 5.60 -19.54 -0.30
CA SER A 72 4.32 -19.87 -0.95
C SER A 72 4.46 -21.21 -1.67
N SER A 73 3.69 -22.21 -1.22
CA SER A 73 3.55 -23.57 -1.77
C SER A 73 2.28 -23.75 -2.60
N LEU A 74 1.50 -22.68 -2.81
CA LEU A 74 0.19 -22.70 -3.47
C LEU A 74 0.12 -23.50 -4.78
N ASP A 75 1.16 -23.48 -5.60
CA ASP A 75 1.21 -24.22 -6.86
C ASP A 75 1.56 -25.71 -6.70
N LEU A 76 2.13 -26.13 -5.57
CA LEU A 76 2.27 -27.52 -5.17
C LEU A 76 0.96 -28.07 -4.60
N GLU A 77 0.27 -27.28 -3.77
CA GLU A 77 -1.04 -27.66 -3.20
C GLU A 77 -2.13 -27.79 -4.26
N GLU A 78 -2.11 -26.94 -5.28
CA GLU A 78 -3.03 -27.07 -6.41
C GLU A 78 -2.69 -28.29 -7.28
N ALA A 79 -1.39 -28.59 -7.46
CA ALA A 79 -0.95 -29.78 -8.19
C ALA A 79 -1.29 -31.06 -7.42
N ALA A 80 -1.14 -31.06 -6.10
CA ALA A 80 -1.53 -32.16 -5.23
C ALA A 80 -3.04 -32.42 -5.30
N ARG A 81 -3.86 -31.37 -5.27
CA ARG A 81 -5.32 -31.49 -5.47
C ARG A 81 -5.70 -32.05 -6.84
N GLY A 82 -5.03 -31.61 -7.90
CA GLY A 82 -5.26 -32.17 -9.26
C GLY A 82 -4.88 -33.65 -9.36
N LEU A 83 -3.81 -34.07 -8.68
CA LEU A 83 -3.39 -35.48 -8.61
C LEU A 83 -4.31 -36.33 -7.70
N GLU A 84 -4.95 -35.73 -6.69
CA GLU A 84 -5.97 -36.39 -5.86
C GLU A 84 -7.27 -36.57 -6.64
N GLU A 85 -7.67 -35.60 -7.47
CA GLU A 85 -8.82 -35.68 -8.38
C GLU A 85 -8.59 -36.68 -9.53
N GLU A 86 -7.36 -36.80 -10.05
CA GLU A 86 -7.00 -37.82 -11.06
C GLU A 86 -6.89 -39.24 -10.46
N LYS A 87 -6.50 -39.37 -9.18
CA LYS A 87 -6.43 -40.66 -8.48
C LYS A 87 -7.79 -41.29 -8.16
N GLU A 88 -8.88 -40.53 -8.16
CA GLU A 88 -10.23 -41.08 -8.01
C GLU A 88 -10.75 -41.74 -9.30
N VAL A 89 -10.01 -41.70 -10.41
CA VAL A 89 -10.46 -42.22 -11.73
C VAL A 89 -9.66 -43.42 -12.25
N GLU A 90 -8.50 -43.75 -11.69
CA GLU A 90 -7.67 -44.88 -12.18
C GLU A 90 -7.30 -45.86 -11.06
N GLU A 91 -8.22 -46.79 -10.75
CA GLU A 91 -7.87 -48.14 -10.32
C GLU A 91 -7.85 -49.04 -11.56
N GLU A 92 -6.68 -49.35 -12.12
CA GLU A 92 -6.33 -50.68 -12.66
C GLU A 92 -4.88 -50.74 -13.20
N GLU A 93 -4.15 -51.71 -12.63
CA GLU A 93 -3.05 -52.54 -13.15
C GLU A 93 -1.66 -52.02 -13.63
N GLU A 94 -0.66 -52.65 -12.97
CA GLU A 94 0.65 -53.15 -13.44
C GLU A 94 1.95 -52.33 -13.36
N GLY A 95 2.97 -52.98 -12.76
CA GLY A 95 4.40 -52.64 -12.88
C GLY A 95 5.28 -53.00 -11.67
N GLU A 96 5.44 -54.29 -11.33
CA GLU A 96 6.18 -54.75 -10.13
C GLU A 96 7.65 -54.28 -10.04
N GLY A 97 8.31 -53.96 -11.16
CA GLY A 97 9.71 -53.50 -11.18
C GLY A 97 9.93 -52.04 -10.78
N GLN A 98 8.97 -51.14 -11.06
CA GLN A 98 9.04 -49.73 -10.67
C GLN A 98 8.57 -49.51 -9.24
N LEU A 99 7.62 -50.32 -8.77
CA LEU A 99 7.09 -50.26 -7.41
C LEU A 99 8.18 -50.52 -6.35
N VAL A 100 9.13 -51.42 -6.62
CA VAL A 100 10.23 -51.71 -5.70
C VAL A 100 11.24 -50.54 -5.61
N LYS A 101 11.55 -49.89 -6.74
CA LYS A 101 12.42 -48.70 -6.76
C LYS A 101 11.78 -47.50 -6.06
N LEU A 102 10.49 -47.25 -6.32
CA LEU A 102 9.72 -46.19 -5.67
C LEU A 102 9.56 -46.45 -4.17
N LYS A 103 9.34 -47.70 -3.74
CA LYS A 103 9.30 -48.07 -2.31
C LYS A 103 10.64 -47.84 -1.60
N ALA A 104 11.77 -48.11 -2.26
CA ALA A 104 13.09 -47.83 -1.71
C ALA A 104 13.36 -46.32 -1.59
N GLU A 105 12.97 -45.53 -2.60
CA GLU A 105 13.13 -44.07 -2.60
C GLU A 105 12.23 -43.40 -1.54
N VAL A 106 11.00 -43.89 -1.35
CA VAL A 106 10.10 -43.45 -0.27
C VAL A 106 10.68 -43.78 1.11
N ALA A 107 11.38 -44.91 1.28
CA ALA A 107 12.04 -45.26 2.54
C ALA A 107 13.23 -44.33 2.84
N GLU A 108 14.02 -43.97 1.81
CA GLU A 108 15.12 -43.00 1.91
C GLU A 108 14.61 -41.60 2.30
N LEU A 109 13.54 -41.13 1.65
CA LEU A 109 12.92 -39.84 1.92
C LEU A 109 12.25 -39.78 3.31
N LYS A 110 11.71 -40.90 3.81
CA LYS A 110 11.21 -41.00 5.19
C LYS A 110 12.34 -40.88 6.21
N LYS A 111 13.50 -41.47 5.92
CA LYS A 111 14.69 -41.35 6.78
C LYS A 111 15.22 -39.90 6.80
N GLN A 112 15.32 -39.25 5.64
CA GLN A 112 15.72 -37.84 5.56
C GLN A 112 14.74 -36.89 6.28
N ASN A 113 13.43 -37.14 6.18
CA ASN A 113 12.43 -36.37 6.94
C ASN A 113 12.57 -36.55 8.45
N LYS A 114 12.89 -37.77 8.91
CA LYS A 114 13.14 -38.02 10.32
C LYS A 114 14.37 -37.25 10.81
N ASP A 115 15.47 -37.31 10.06
CA ASP A 115 16.71 -36.60 10.40
C ASP A 115 16.52 -35.06 10.41
N LEU A 116 15.71 -34.53 9.49
CA LEU A 116 15.32 -33.11 9.47
C LEU A 116 14.42 -32.71 10.65
N ASN A 117 13.48 -33.58 11.03
CA ASN A 117 12.59 -33.33 12.16
C ASN A 117 13.37 -33.34 13.49
N ASP A 118 14.30 -34.27 13.64
CA ASP A 118 15.21 -34.35 14.80
C ASP A 118 16.12 -33.09 14.87
N GLY A 119 16.57 -32.57 13.71
CA GLY A 119 17.29 -31.30 13.61
C GLY A 119 16.45 -30.07 13.98
N MET A 120 15.15 -30.08 13.64
CA MET A 120 14.20 -29.02 14.02
C MET A 120 13.94 -29.02 15.53
N GLU A 121 13.82 -30.20 16.17
CA GLU A 121 13.68 -30.31 17.63
C GLU A 121 14.91 -29.76 18.37
N LEU A 122 16.12 -30.04 17.87
CA LEU A 122 17.36 -29.45 18.40
C LEU A 122 17.39 -27.91 18.29
N SER A 123 16.92 -27.37 17.17
CA SER A 123 16.80 -25.92 16.95
C SER A 123 15.74 -25.27 17.86
N GLN A 124 14.62 -25.96 18.09
CA GLN A 124 13.60 -25.52 19.05
C GLN A 124 14.13 -25.52 20.49
N ALA A 125 14.88 -26.56 20.89
CA ALA A 125 15.55 -26.61 22.19
C ALA A 125 16.56 -25.46 22.38
N TYR A 126 17.29 -25.08 21.33
CA TYR A 126 18.19 -23.93 21.35
C TYR A 126 17.43 -22.60 21.53
N ASN A 127 16.32 -22.40 20.82
CA ASN A 127 15.48 -21.21 20.96
C ASN A 127 14.85 -21.08 22.36
N VAL A 128 14.49 -22.19 23.01
CA VAL A 128 14.02 -22.19 24.40
C VAL A 128 15.13 -21.72 25.36
N LYS A 129 16.39 -22.14 25.14
CA LYS A 129 17.55 -21.65 25.92
C LYS A 129 17.77 -20.15 25.70
N LEU A 130 17.68 -19.67 24.46
CA LEU A 130 17.80 -18.26 24.10
C LEU A 130 16.73 -17.39 24.79
N LYS A 131 15.48 -17.87 24.81
CA LYS A 131 14.34 -17.20 25.44
C LYS A 131 14.51 -17.12 26.96
N LYS A 132 15.03 -18.17 27.61
CA LYS A 132 15.37 -18.15 29.04
C LYS A 132 16.46 -17.12 29.34
N ALA A 133 17.50 -17.02 28.51
CA ALA A 133 18.57 -16.02 28.66
C ALA A 133 18.04 -14.59 28.54
N TYR A 134 17.21 -14.31 27.52
CA TYR A 134 16.56 -13.01 27.32
C TYR A 134 15.69 -12.59 28.52
N MET A 135 14.88 -13.52 29.06
CA MET A 135 14.04 -13.24 30.23
C MET A 135 14.85 -12.94 31.50
N LEU A 136 16.03 -13.54 31.64
CA LEU A 136 16.97 -13.27 32.73
C LEU A 136 17.56 -11.86 32.63
N VAL A 137 17.94 -11.43 31.43
CA VAL A 137 18.43 -10.06 31.16
C VAL A 137 17.32 -9.03 31.41
N LYS A 138 16.10 -9.28 30.92
CA LYS A 138 14.93 -8.43 31.15
C LYS A 138 14.61 -8.23 32.63
N ARG A 139 14.71 -9.30 33.44
CA ARG A 139 14.51 -9.21 34.91
C ARG A 139 15.60 -8.39 35.61
N LYS A 140 16.84 -8.47 35.16
CA LYS A 140 17.95 -7.62 35.68
C LYS A 140 17.71 -6.15 35.33
N LEU A 141 17.19 -5.86 34.14
CA LEU A 141 16.88 -4.50 33.67
C LEU A 141 15.73 -3.85 34.48
N VAL A 142 14.69 -4.62 34.79
CA VAL A 142 13.58 -4.17 35.65
C VAL A 142 14.03 -3.95 37.10
N LYS A 143 14.95 -4.78 37.62
CA LYS A 143 15.56 -4.57 38.95
C LYS A 143 16.46 -3.31 38.97
N ALA A 144 17.21 -3.04 37.90
CA ALA A 144 18.01 -1.84 37.77
C ALA A 144 17.14 -0.57 37.71
N ASN A 145 16.03 -0.60 36.96
CA ASN A 145 15.09 0.52 36.88
C ASN A 145 14.31 0.77 38.18
N LYS A 146 14.04 -0.25 39.00
CA LYS A 146 13.42 -0.06 40.32
C LYS A 146 14.32 0.67 41.32
N ASN A 147 15.64 0.61 41.14
CA ASN A 147 16.61 1.31 42.00
C ASN A 147 16.86 2.76 41.57
N GLN A 148 16.17 3.25 40.53
CA GLN A 148 16.39 4.59 39.94
C GLN A 148 15.15 5.49 40.00
N VAL A 149 14.12 5.12 40.79
CA VAL A 149 12.93 5.95 40.99
C VAL A 149 13.08 6.78 42.26
N ILE A 150 13.83 7.89 42.19
CA ILE A 150 13.48 9.11 42.92
C ILE A 150 13.82 10.31 42.02
N PHE A 151 12.81 11.16 41.81
CA PHE A 151 12.78 12.47 41.13
C PHE A 151 12.46 12.52 39.63
N GLY A 152 11.30 13.12 39.35
CA GLY A 152 11.15 14.13 38.30
C GLY A 152 10.50 13.67 37.02
N THR A 153 9.20 13.93 36.88
CA THR A 153 8.50 14.05 35.60
C THR A 153 9.29 14.95 34.63
N LEU A 154 9.96 14.34 33.66
CA LEU A 154 10.47 15.00 32.47
C LEU A 154 9.51 14.75 31.29
N GLU A 155 8.55 15.65 31.13
CA GLU A 155 8.02 15.98 29.81
C GLU A 155 9.10 16.77 29.06
N HIS A 156 10.04 16.11 28.36
CA HIS A 156 10.87 16.77 27.35
C HIS A 156 11.05 15.85 26.13
N SER A 157 10.40 16.27 25.04
CA SER A 157 10.86 16.15 23.65
C SER A 157 11.43 14.81 23.20
N LEU A 158 10.56 13.86 22.88
CA LEU A 158 10.80 12.97 21.75
C LEU A 158 10.78 13.82 20.47
N PRO A 159 11.85 13.85 19.66
CA PRO A 159 11.72 14.34 18.29
C PRO A 159 10.67 13.45 17.61
N GLY A 160 9.68 14.08 16.97
CA GLY A 160 8.67 13.38 16.21
C GLY A 160 9.28 12.38 15.24
N PRO A 161 8.48 11.41 14.74
CA PRO A 161 8.97 10.39 13.82
C PRO A 161 9.80 11.06 12.72
N LEU A 162 11.02 10.56 12.51
CA LEU A 162 11.85 10.91 11.35
C LEU A 162 11.10 10.43 10.12
N VAL A 163 10.10 11.22 9.70
CA VAL A 163 9.67 11.29 8.33
C VAL A 163 10.94 11.75 7.64
N VAL A 164 11.63 10.83 6.97
CA VAL A 164 12.42 11.22 5.80
C VAL A 164 11.38 11.67 4.78
N GLU A 165 10.81 12.85 5.02
CA GLU A 165 10.49 13.76 3.97
C GLU A 165 11.85 13.88 3.30
N LYS A 166 12.02 13.19 2.17
CA LYS A 166 12.73 13.89 1.11
C LYS A 166 12.05 15.25 1.11
N GLU A 167 12.77 16.26 1.54
CA GLU A 167 12.54 17.61 1.07
C GLU A 167 12.52 17.47 -0.45
N ILE A 168 11.32 17.19 -0.96
CA ILE A 168 10.89 17.73 -2.22
C ILE A 168 11.12 19.20 -1.94
N GLU A 169 12.19 19.74 -2.53
CA GLU A 169 12.52 21.17 -2.49
C GLU A 169 11.19 21.93 -2.43
N PRO A 170 10.99 22.80 -1.43
CA PRO A 170 9.70 23.44 -1.24
C PRO A 170 9.37 24.16 -2.54
N PHE A 171 8.50 23.55 -3.36
CA PHE A 171 7.97 24.14 -4.57
C PHE A 171 7.51 25.52 -4.15
N GLY A 172 8.21 26.56 -4.66
CA GLY A 172 8.22 27.90 -4.07
C GLY A 172 6.82 28.28 -3.61
N LYS A 173 6.67 28.56 -2.30
CA LYS A 173 5.38 28.72 -1.61
C LYS A 173 4.39 29.45 -2.50
N MET A 174 3.54 28.71 -3.20
CA MET A 174 2.63 29.29 -4.16
C MET A 174 1.65 30.15 -3.37
N GLN A 175 1.75 31.47 -3.52
CA GLN A 175 0.97 32.41 -2.74
C GLN A 175 -0.43 32.51 -3.33
N PHE A 176 -1.38 31.83 -2.69
CA PHE A 176 -2.79 32.05 -2.96
C PHE A 176 -3.26 33.36 -2.33
N PRO A 177 -4.27 34.02 -2.92
CA PRO A 177 -4.97 35.10 -2.25
C PRO A 177 -5.47 34.65 -0.87
N PRO A 178 -5.52 35.55 0.13
CA PRO A 178 -6.05 35.22 1.44
C PRO A 178 -7.53 34.85 1.33
N PHE A 179 -7.95 33.84 2.09
CA PHE A 179 -9.35 33.48 2.17
C PHE A 179 -10.13 34.57 2.93
N PRO A 180 -11.33 34.95 2.50
CA PRO A 180 -12.15 35.96 3.18
C PRO A 180 -12.79 35.41 4.47
N ASP A 181 -11.98 35.20 5.51
CA ASP A 181 -12.41 34.64 6.81
C ASP A 181 -13.48 35.49 7.52
N HIS A 182 -13.52 36.79 7.23
CA HIS A 182 -14.51 37.72 7.77
C HIS A 182 -15.93 37.50 7.24
N ILE A 183 -16.14 36.60 6.26
CA ILE A 183 -17.47 36.28 5.72
C ILE A 183 -18.00 35.01 6.38
N PRO A 184 -18.97 35.09 7.33
CA PRO A 184 -19.38 33.94 8.13
C PRO A 184 -19.98 32.80 7.30
N VAL A 185 -20.74 33.14 6.25
CA VAL A 185 -21.40 32.16 5.38
C VAL A 185 -20.39 31.23 4.70
N LEU A 186 -19.21 31.73 4.34
CA LEU A 186 -18.19 30.90 3.66
C LEU A 186 -17.58 29.89 4.63
N ASN A 187 -17.35 30.30 5.88
CA ASN A 187 -16.83 29.41 6.92
C ASN A 187 -17.89 28.38 7.34
N ALA A 188 -19.14 28.79 7.53
CA ALA A 188 -20.24 27.89 7.86
C ALA A 188 -20.38 26.76 6.82
N VAL A 189 -20.40 27.11 5.53
CA VAL A 189 -20.52 26.11 4.44
C VAL A 189 -19.32 25.17 4.38
N LEU A 190 -18.11 25.64 4.69
CA LEU A 190 -16.93 24.78 4.73
C LEU A 190 -16.93 23.85 5.94
N GLU A 191 -17.43 24.29 7.10
CA GLU A 191 -17.58 23.43 8.28
C GLU A 191 -18.71 22.41 8.09
N GLU A 192 -19.86 22.78 7.52
CA GLU A 192 -20.92 21.83 7.15
C GLU A 192 -20.40 20.76 6.17
N TYR A 193 -19.61 21.18 5.17
CA TYR A 193 -18.95 20.24 4.25
C TYR A 193 -17.91 19.36 4.96
N ARG A 194 -17.18 19.90 5.94
CA ARG A 194 -16.22 19.16 6.76
C ARG A 194 -16.92 18.06 7.54
N GLU A 195 -17.97 18.40 8.28
CA GLU A 195 -18.73 17.46 9.11
C GLU A 195 -19.30 16.32 8.26
N MET A 196 -19.85 16.62 7.08
CA MET A 196 -20.32 15.60 6.15
C MET A 196 -19.20 14.67 5.66
N GLN A 197 -18.01 15.22 5.38
CA GLN A 197 -16.88 14.42 4.89
C GLN A 197 -16.22 13.58 5.99
N GLU A 198 -16.25 14.04 7.23
CA GLU A 198 -15.72 13.31 8.38
C GLU A 198 -16.69 12.23 8.87
N GLY A 199 -18.00 12.49 8.81
CA GLY A 199 -19.00 11.60 9.36
C GLY A 199 -19.00 11.59 10.90
N PRO A 200 -19.74 10.66 11.53
CA PRO A 200 -19.96 10.69 12.99
C PRO A 200 -18.74 10.25 13.82
N ASP A 201 -17.89 9.37 13.31
CA ASP A 201 -16.70 8.87 14.04
C ASP A 201 -15.44 8.82 13.15
N PRO A 202 -14.84 9.98 12.84
CA PRO A 202 -13.68 10.07 11.97
C PRO A 202 -12.37 9.69 12.66
N SER A 203 -11.61 8.79 12.04
CA SER A 203 -10.21 8.55 12.42
C SER A 203 -9.34 9.82 12.28
N ALA A 204 -8.26 9.92 13.06
CA ALA A 204 -7.31 11.04 12.97
C ALA A 204 -6.75 11.23 11.53
N LYS A 205 -6.52 10.12 10.82
CA LYS A 205 -6.08 10.14 9.42
C LYS A 205 -7.16 10.72 8.50
N LEU A 206 -8.43 10.38 8.72
CA LEU A 206 -9.53 10.96 7.96
C LEU A 206 -9.62 12.47 8.21
N LYS A 207 -9.56 12.93 9.47
CA LYS A 207 -9.54 14.36 9.81
C LYS A 207 -8.44 15.11 9.06
N ASN A 208 -7.21 14.60 9.06
CA ASN A 208 -6.09 15.20 8.33
C ASN A 208 -6.31 15.25 6.80
N ASN A 209 -6.90 14.20 6.23
CA ASN A 209 -7.24 14.16 4.81
C ASN A 209 -8.34 15.17 4.45
N VAL A 210 -9.35 15.30 5.31
CA VAL A 210 -10.44 16.28 5.13
C VAL A 210 -9.90 17.70 5.27
N GLN A 211 -9.07 17.99 6.27
CA GLN A 211 -8.40 19.28 6.41
C GLN A 211 -7.59 19.65 5.17
N SER A 212 -6.81 18.69 4.64
CA SER A 212 -6.09 18.89 3.37
C SER A 212 -7.03 19.17 2.19
N LYS A 213 -8.22 18.55 2.15
CA LYS A 213 -9.25 18.80 1.13
C LYS A 213 -9.83 20.21 1.26
N LEU A 214 -10.20 20.61 2.47
CA LEU A 214 -10.73 21.95 2.77
C LEU A 214 -9.72 23.03 2.43
N HIS A 215 -8.44 22.82 2.72
CA HIS A 215 -7.38 23.76 2.34
C HIS A 215 -7.37 24.04 0.82
N ARG A 216 -7.48 22.99 0.00
CA ARG A 216 -7.51 23.14 -1.47
C ARG A 216 -8.77 23.86 -1.96
N ILE A 217 -9.91 23.59 -1.31
CA ILE A 217 -11.19 24.26 -1.61
C ILE A 217 -11.11 25.74 -1.19
N ARG A 218 -10.59 26.04 0.00
CA ARG A 218 -10.34 27.40 0.51
C ARG A 218 -9.49 28.20 -0.47
N ASN A 219 -8.39 27.64 -0.97
CA ASN A 219 -7.52 28.30 -1.96
C ASN A 219 -8.26 28.62 -3.27
N CYS A 220 -9.14 27.73 -3.73
CA CYS A 220 -10.00 27.99 -4.89
C CYS A 220 -10.99 29.12 -4.60
N MET A 221 -11.70 29.06 -3.47
CA MET A 221 -12.69 30.06 -3.08
C MET A 221 -12.05 31.45 -2.93
N ALA A 222 -10.86 31.52 -2.33
CA ALA A 222 -10.10 32.76 -2.22
C ALA A 222 -9.83 33.39 -3.59
N TRP A 223 -9.33 32.59 -4.55
CA TRP A 223 -9.13 33.02 -5.94
C TRP A 223 -10.43 33.50 -6.61
N MET A 224 -11.51 32.75 -6.44
CA MET A 224 -12.81 33.07 -7.04
C MET A 224 -13.41 34.36 -6.45
N SER A 225 -13.17 34.62 -5.17
CA SER A 225 -13.69 35.78 -4.44
C SER A 225 -12.93 37.09 -4.68
N GLN A 226 -11.70 37.01 -5.20
CA GLN A 226 -10.81 38.16 -5.30
C GLN A 226 -11.43 39.29 -6.15
N GLY A 227 -11.59 40.48 -5.55
CA GLY A 227 -12.17 41.66 -6.22
C GLY A 227 -13.68 41.55 -6.48
N LYS A 228 -14.39 40.63 -5.81
CA LYS A 228 -15.85 40.50 -5.89
C LYS A 228 -16.49 41.08 -4.61
N SER A 229 -17.64 41.71 -4.77
CA SER A 229 -18.49 42.16 -3.66
C SER A 229 -19.63 41.17 -3.39
N GLY A 230 -20.31 41.30 -2.25
CA GLY A 230 -21.49 40.47 -1.94
C GLY A 230 -21.20 38.99 -1.75
N LEU A 231 -20.02 38.64 -1.22
CA LEU A 231 -19.54 37.26 -1.09
C LEU A 231 -20.50 36.33 -0.32
N ALA A 232 -21.29 36.88 0.61
CA ALA A 232 -22.31 36.14 1.36
C ALA A 232 -23.36 35.45 0.46
N LYS A 233 -23.58 35.96 -0.75
CA LYS A 233 -24.54 35.40 -1.73
C LYS A 233 -23.99 34.25 -2.56
N LEU A 234 -22.69 33.93 -2.46
CA LEU A 234 -22.01 32.84 -3.18
C LEU A 234 -22.05 32.88 -4.73
N GLN A 235 -22.63 33.93 -5.33
CA GLN A 235 -22.76 34.07 -6.79
C GLN A 235 -21.42 34.02 -7.52
N PHE A 236 -20.35 34.49 -6.88
CA PHE A 236 -19.00 34.49 -7.44
C PHE A 236 -18.48 33.08 -7.78
N LEU A 237 -19.00 32.03 -7.14
CA LEU A 237 -18.61 30.64 -7.43
C LEU A 237 -19.11 30.15 -8.80
N GLY A 238 -20.10 30.81 -9.40
CA GLY A 238 -20.62 30.47 -10.73
C GLY A 238 -19.75 30.96 -11.91
N ASP A 239 -18.69 31.71 -11.64
CA ASP A 239 -17.85 32.34 -12.67
C ASP A 239 -16.91 31.31 -13.36
N GLN A 240 -17.35 30.76 -14.49
CA GLN A 240 -16.57 29.79 -15.28
C GLN A 240 -15.22 30.33 -15.74
N ASN A 241 -15.15 31.62 -16.06
CA ASN A 241 -13.91 32.25 -16.55
C ASN A 241 -12.88 32.34 -15.43
N ARG A 242 -13.31 32.59 -14.19
CA ARG A 242 -12.44 32.55 -13.01
C ARG A 242 -11.87 31.16 -12.75
N ILE A 243 -12.68 30.10 -12.89
CA ILE A 243 -12.19 28.71 -12.79
C ILE A 243 -11.12 28.42 -13.84
N ARG A 244 -11.37 28.77 -15.11
CA ARG A 244 -10.36 28.63 -16.18
C ARG A 244 -9.09 29.39 -15.87
N GLY A 245 -9.22 30.62 -15.38
CA GLY A 245 -8.10 31.46 -14.95
C GLY A 245 -7.30 30.82 -13.82
N TRP A 246 -7.99 30.22 -12.84
CA TRP A 246 -7.34 29.51 -11.73
C TRP A 246 -6.54 28.32 -12.22
N VAL A 247 -7.10 27.48 -13.09
CA VAL A 247 -6.40 26.31 -13.64
C VAL A 247 -5.12 26.74 -14.39
N LYS A 248 -5.20 27.82 -15.17
CA LYS A 248 -4.04 28.40 -15.86
C LYS A 248 -3.01 28.96 -14.86
N TYR A 249 -3.45 29.59 -13.78
CA TYR A 249 -2.58 30.08 -12.72
C TYR A 249 -1.84 28.93 -12.02
N LEU A 250 -2.54 27.85 -11.65
CA LEU A 250 -1.91 26.65 -11.06
C LEU A 250 -0.82 26.09 -11.98
N ALA A 251 -1.08 26.00 -13.28
CA ALA A 251 -0.12 25.54 -14.27
C ALA A 251 1.10 26.45 -14.38
N LYS A 252 0.88 27.77 -14.47
CA LYS A 252 1.94 28.77 -14.69
C LYS A 252 2.89 28.88 -13.50
N ASN A 253 2.39 28.67 -12.28
CA ASN A 253 3.20 28.77 -11.05
C ASN A 253 3.87 27.44 -10.66
N GLY A 254 4.01 26.50 -11.60
CA GLY A 254 4.81 25.29 -11.39
C GLY A 254 4.16 24.23 -10.50
N MET A 255 2.84 24.30 -10.25
CA MET A 255 2.16 23.24 -9.50
C MET A 255 2.23 21.92 -10.27
N ALA A 256 2.65 20.86 -9.58
CA ALA A 256 2.74 19.53 -10.18
C ALA A 256 1.39 19.09 -10.79
N LEU A 257 1.44 18.49 -11.99
CA LEU A 257 0.25 18.10 -12.76
C LEU A 257 -0.74 17.26 -11.93
N THR A 258 -0.22 16.31 -11.15
CA THR A 258 -1.01 15.43 -10.27
C THR A 258 -1.66 16.20 -9.13
N THR A 259 -0.98 17.20 -8.57
CA THR A 259 -1.49 18.07 -7.51
C THR A 259 -2.61 18.96 -8.05
N THR A 260 -2.42 19.61 -9.20
CA THR A 260 -3.47 20.39 -9.87
C THR A 260 -4.73 19.55 -10.10
N LEU A 261 -4.56 18.31 -10.58
CA LEU A 261 -5.69 17.39 -10.75
C LEU A 261 -6.40 17.06 -9.42
N HIS A 262 -5.68 16.95 -8.30
CA HIS A 262 -6.29 16.76 -6.98
C HIS A 262 -7.10 17.97 -6.53
N TYR A 263 -6.57 19.19 -6.73
CA TYR A 263 -7.30 20.43 -6.47
C TYR A 263 -8.63 20.47 -7.24
N LEU A 264 -8.60 20.19 -8.54
CA LEU A 264 -9.80 20.19 -9.38
C LEU A 264 -10.82 19.13 -8.94
N LYS A 265 -10.36 17.93 -8.58
CA LYS A 265 -11.26 16.88 -8.06
C LYS A 265 -11.92 17.26 -6.74
N ASN A 266 -11.18 17.90 -5.83
CA ASN A 266 -11.73 18.36 -4.55
C ASN A 266 -12.72 19.52 -4.74
N VAL A 267 -12.41 20.48 -5.61
CA VAL A 267 -13.33 21.57 -5.97
C VAL A 267 -14.60 21.02 -6.63
N ARG A 268 -14.46 20.06 -7.56
CA ARG A 268 -15.63 19.40 -8.17
C ARG A 268 -16.54 18.77 -7.11
N GLN A 269 -15.98 17.98 -6.19
CA GLN A 269 -16.73 17.32 -5.12
C GLN A 269 -17.48 18.34 -4.25
N PHE A 270 -16.83 19.45 -3.92
CA PHE A 270 -17.45 20.53 -3.15
C PHE A 270 -18.59 21.22 -3.91
N LEU A 271 -18.40 21.52 -5.20
CA LEU A 271 -19.46 22.12 -6.02
C LEU A 271 -20.64 21.16 -6.24
N GLU A 272 -20.39 19.85 -6.35
CA GLU A 272 -21.43 18.82 -6.37
C GLU A 272 -22.21 18.79 -5.05
N TYR A 273 -21.53 18.91 -3.91
CA TYR A 273 -22.17 19.09 -2.61
C TYR A 273 -23.04 20.37 -2.54
N LEU A 274 -22.54 21.53 -2.97
CA LEU A 274 -23.33 22.78 -2.97
C LEU A 274 -24.58 22.68 -3.86
N LYS A 275 -24.53 21.86 -4.91
CA LYS A 275 -25.66 21.61 -5.77
C LYS A 275 -26.75 20.81 -5.05
N GLU A 276 -26.36 19.82 -4.27
CA GLU A 276 -27.25 18.92 -3.51
C GLU A 276 -27.74 19.58 -2.20
N THR A 277 -26.92 20.42 -1.60
CA THR A 277 -27.17 21.07 -0.31
C THR A 277 -26.90 22.58 -0.42
N PRO A 278 -27.74 23.33 -1.14
CA PRO A 278 -27.54 24.76 -1.33
C PRO A 278 -27.68 25.52 0.00
N PRO A 279 -26.72 26.41 0.35
CA PRO A 279 -26.80 27.19 1.58
C PRO A 279 -28.04 28.10 1.58
N LYS A 280 -28.71 28.26 2.73
CA LYS A 280 -30.01 28.96 2.84
C LYS A 280 -30.02 30.38 2.23
N ASN A 281 -28.92 31.11 2.35
CA ASN A 281 -28.79 32.49 1.86
C ASN A 281 -28.04 32.58 0.51
N SER A 282 -27.81 31.46 -0.15
CA SER A 282 -27.15 31.41 -1.45
C SER A 282 -28.04 31.99 -2.54
N CYS A 283 -27.53 32.95 -3.31
CA CYS A 283 -28.16 33.41 -4.54
C CYS A 283 -27.50 32.80 -5.79
N LEU A 284 -26.70 31.74 -5.61
CA LEU A 284 -26.09 31.00 -6.71
C LEU A 284 -27.13 30.08 -7.36
N SER A 285 -27.41 30.29 -8.65
CA SER A 285 -28.43 29.50 -9.34
C SER A 285 -27.97 28.06 -9.58
N GLN A 286 -28.93 27.11 -9.58
CA GLN A 286 -28.67 25.71 -9.95
C GLN A 286 -28.10 25.59 -11.37
N LEU A 287 -28.53 26.46 -12.28
CA LEU A 287 -28.00 26.53 -13.65
C LEU A 287 -26.51 26.90 -13.64
N ASP A 288 -26.11 27.91 -12.87
CA ASP A 288 -24.73 28.36 -12.78
C ASP A 288 -23.84 27.30 -12.12
N LEU A 289 -24.35 26.61 -11.09
CA LEU A 289 -23.69 25.44 -10.49
C LEU A 289 -23.43 24.34 -11.52
N VAL A 290 -24.44 23.97 -12.31
CA VAL A 290 -24.28 22.96 -13.37
C VAL A 290 -23.23 23.39 -14.39
N LYS A 291 -23.24 24.66 -14.80
CA LYS A 291 -22.27 25.19 -15.76
C LYS A 291 -20.84 25.20 -15.21
N VAL A 292 -20.63 25.64 -13.97
CA VAL A 292 -19.28 25.66 -13.37
C VAL A 292 -18.77 24.25 -13.08
N ILE A 293 -19.63 23.32 -12.63
CA ILE A 293 -19.25 21.91 -12.46
C ILE A 293 -18.83 21.30 -13.81
N ARG A 294 -19.55 21.61 -14.89
CA ARG A 294 -19.19 21.17 -16.24
C ARG A 294 -17.82 21.71 -16.65
N GLU A 295 -17.54 22.99 -16.38
CA GLU A 295 -16.24 23.60 -16.67
C GLU A 295 -15.09 22.93 -15.89
N VAL A 296 -15.29 22.63 -14.61
CA VAL A 296 -14.30 21.88 -13.80
C VAL A 296 -14.11 20.47 -14.36
N LYS A 297 -15.18 19.79 -14.79
CA LYS A 297 -15.09 18.47 -15.44
C LYS A 297 -14.31 18.52 -16.74
N MET A 298 -14.54 19.53 -17.58
CA MET A 298 -13.77 19.73 -18.81
C MET A 298 -12.29 19.99 -18.52
N SER A 299 -12.00 20.80 -17.49
CA SER A 299 -10.63 21.01 -17.01
C SER A 299 -10.00 19.70 -16.51
N ILE A 300 -10.70 18.89 -15.72
CA ILE A 300 -10.19 17.56 -15.30
C ILE A 300 -9.86 16.69 -16.51
N SER A 301 -10.74 16.65 -17.52
CA SER A 301 -10.54 15.86 -18.73
C SER A 301 -9.31 16.28 -19.53
N SER A 302 -9.07 17.59 -19.69
CA SER A 302 -7.89 18.08 -20.41
C SER A 302 -6.58 17.77 -19.67
N TRP A 303 -6.63 17.64 -18.34
CA TRP A 303 -5.46 17.30 -17.51
C TRP A 303 -5.19 15.80 -17.38
N ASN A 304 -6.17 14.93 -17.69
CA ASN A 304 -5.99 13.48 -17.59
C ASN A 304 -4.88 12.96 -18.50
N ARG A 305 -4.81 13.41 -19.77
CA ARG A 305 -3.79 12.94 -20.71
C ARG A 305 -2.37 13.32 -20.27
N PRO A 306 -2.04 14.58 -19.94
CA PRO A 306 -0.74 14.95 -19.39
C PRO A 306 -0.37 14.17 -18.12
N VAL A 307 -1.32 13.95 -17.21
CA VAL A 307 -1.08 13.20 -15.98
C VAL A 307 -0.75 11.74 -16.26
N VAL A 308 -1.46 11.08 -17.19
CA VAL A 308 -1.15 9.69 -17.55
C VAL A 308 0.24 9.58 -18.17
N LEU A 309 0.61 10.49 -19.07
CA LEU A 309 1.95 10.52 -19.66
C LEU A 309 3.04 10.75 -18.59
N HIS A 310 2.80 11.68 -17.67
CA HIS A 310 3.69 11.91 -16.54
C HIS A 310 3.80 10.66 -15.65
N GLN A 311 2.69 9.98 -15.32
CA GLN A 311 2.70 8.75 -14.54
C GLN A 311 3.46 7.62 -15.24
N MET A 312 3.34 7.49 -16.57
CA MET A 312 4.12 6.54 -17.34
C MET A 312 5.61 6.85 -17.29
N LYS A 313 6.00 8.13 -17.44
CA LYS A 313 7.39 8.57 -17.33
C LYS A 313 7.95 8.29 -15.93
N ILE A 314 7.24 8.70 -14.88
CA ILE A 314 7.64 8.46 -13.48
C ILE A 314 7.70 6.96 -13.19
N LYS A 315 6.78 6.16 -13.73
CA LYS A 315 6.83 4.70 -13.59
C LYS A 315 8.10 4.15 -14.24
N GLY A 316 8.41 4.52 -15.48
CA GLY A 316 9.65 4.09 -16.14
C GLY A 316 10.91 4.48 -15.36
N GLN A 317 10.95 5.69 -14.80
CA GLN A 317 12.05 6.13 -13.93
C GLN A 317 12.14 5.31 -12.65
N LYS A 318 11.00 5.03 -12.00
CA LYS A 318 10.95 4.19 -10.80
C LYS A 318 11.36 2.75 -11.10
N ASP A 319 10.93 2.21 -12.23
CA ASP A 319 11.26 0.87 -12.70
C ASP A 319 12.77 0.78 -13.00
N ALA A 320 13.37 1.81 -13.62
CA ALA A 320 14.82 1.89 -13.83
C ALA A 320 15.63 2.06 -12.54
N ALA A 321 15.06 2.72 -11.53
CA ALA A 321 15.65 2.87 -10.20
C ALA A 321 15.25 1.75 -9.23
N MET A 322 14.65 0.65 -9.71
CA MET A 322 14.35 -0.49 -8.84
C MET A 322 15.65 -1.18 -8.42
N HIS A 323 15.75 -1.45 -7.12
CA HIS A 323 16.83 -2.25 -6.58
C HIS A 323 16.87 -3.63 -7.25
N THR A 324 18.05 -4.00 -7.72
CA THR A 324 18.35 -5.31 -8.26
C THR A 324 18.28 -6.38 -7.17
N ILE A 325 18.15 -7.64 -7.59
CA ILE A 325 18.15 -8.79 -6.67
C ILE A 325 19.45 -8.81 -5.86
N LYS A 326 20.59 -8.49 -6.50
CA LYS A 326 21.90 -8.45 -5.85
C LYS A 326 21.96 -7.38 -4.75
N GLU A 327 21.49 -6.16 -5.03
CA GLU A 327 21.45 -5.09 -4.03
C GLU A 327 20.55 -5.44 -2.83
N LEU A 328 19.41 -6.12 -3.08
CA LEU A 328 18.55 -6.61 -2.00
C LEU A 328 19.23 -7.71 -1.17
N GLN A 329 19.97 -8.62 -1.81
CA GLN A 329 20.75 -9.65 -1.10
C GLN A 329 21.88 -9.03 -0.28
N ASP A 330 22.58 -8.03 -0.82
CA ASP A 330 23.65 -7.34 -0.11
C ASP A 330 23.09 -6.53 1.07
N CYS A 331 21.95 -5.86 0.90
CA CYS A 331 21.20 -5.21 1.98
C CYS A 331 20.88 -6.20 3.12
N ARG A 332 20.38 -7.40 2.78
CA ARG A 332 20.10 -8.45 3.77
C ARG A 332 21.35 -8.91 4.52
N LYS A 333 22.45 -9.18 3.80
CA LYS A 333 23.73 -9.60 4.40
C LYS A 333 24.26 -8.53 5.35
N LEU A 334 24.26 -7.27 4.92
CA LEU A 334 24.71 -6.15 5.74
C LEU A 334 23.85 -5.99 6.99
N ALA A 335 22.52 -6.09 6.86
CA ALA A 335 21.62 -6.01 7.99
C ALA A 335 21.83 -7.15 8.98
N LEU A 336 22.00 -8.40 8.52
CA LEU A 336 22.26 -9.56 9.38
C LEU A 336 23.56 -9.43 10.19
N VAL A 337 24.56 -8.73 9.65
CA VAL A 337 25.82 -8.45 10.38
C VAL A 337 25.66 -7.26 11.33
N ALA A 338 24.93 -6.21 10.91
CA ALA A 338 24.81 -4.97 11.67
C ALA A 338 23.85 -5.09 12.85
N ILE A 339 22.73 -5.80 12.71
CA ILE A 339 21.69 -5.91 13.73
C ILE A 339 22.24 -6.48 15.05
N PRO A 340 22.91 -7.65 15.09
CA PRO A 340 23.45 -8.18 16.33
C PRO A 340 24.48 -7.24 16.97
N LYS A 341 25.36 -6.63 16.17
CA LYS A 341 26.37 -5.68 16.65
C LYS A 341 25.73 -4.45 17.31
N LEU A 342 24.64 -3.93 16.74
CA LEU A 342 23.92 -2.78 17.28
C LEU A 342 23.15 -3.15 18.54
N ILE A 343 22.56 -4.35 18.61
CA ILE A 343 21.92 -4.87 19.83
C ILE A 343 22.95 -4.96 20.96
N SER A 344 24.09 -5.63 20.74
CA SER A 344 25.13 -5.75 21.77
C SER A 344 25.67 -4.38 22.22
N LYS A 345 25.81 -3.42 21.29
CA LYS A 345 26.21 -2.05 21.63
C LYS A 345 25.16 -1.35 22.49
N LEU A 346 23.87 -1.49 22.15
CA LEU A 346 22.78 -0.90 22.92
C LEU A 346 22.61 -1.54 24.30
N GLU A 347 22.95 -2.82 24.45
CA GLU A 347 22.99 -3.52 25.74
C GLU A 347 24.12 -3.00 26.63
N SER A 348 25.28 -2.67 26.06
CA SER A 348 26.40 -2.08 26.82
C SER A 348 26.21 -0.59 27.11
N GLU A 349 25.69 0.16 26.14
CA GLU A 349 25.52 1.61 26.23
C GLU A 349 24.31 2.06 25.40
N PHE A 350 23.28 2.57 26.08
CA PHE A 350 22.10 3.06 25.41
C PHE A 350 22.39 4.38 24.66
N SER A 351 22.02 4.43 23.38
CA SER A 351 22.10 5.64 22.56
C SER A 351 20.96 5.69 21.56
N HIS A 352 20.23 6.81 21.53
CA HIS A 352 19.17 7.04 20.55
C HIS A 352 19.68 6.92 19.10
N ALA A 353 20.89 7.39 18.81
CA ALA A 353 21.47 7.28 17.47
C ALA A 353 21.67 5.81 17.05
N ASN A 354 22.10 4.94 17.97
CA ASN A 354 22.25 3.52 17.71
C ASN A 354 20.89 2.80 17.63
N LEU A 355 19.91 3.23 18.42
CA LEU A 355 18.54 2.72 18.35
C LEU A 355 17.90 3.01 16.99
N TRP A 356 18.05 4.24 16.47
CA TRP A 356 17.56 4.60 15.14
C TRP A 356 18.26 3.83 14.02
N LYS A 357 19.58 3.59 14.14
CA LYS A 357 20.31 2.74 13.20
C LYS A 357 19.80 1.30 13.24
N LEU A 358 19.57 0.75 14.43
CA LEU A 358 19.02 -0.59 14.60
C LEU A 358 17.64 -0.68 13.92
N TYR A 359 16.75 0.29 14.19
CA TYR A 359 15.44 0.36 13.56
C TYR A 359 15.55 0.42 12.03
N GLY A 360 16.46 1.23 11.49
CA GLY A 360 16.73 1.30 10.05
C GLY A 360 17.16 -0.04 9.44
N TYR A 361 18.11 -0.75 10.07
CA TYR A 361 18.56 -2.05 9.57
C TYR A 361 17.47 -3.14 9.68
N VAL A 362 16.73 -3.19 10.78
CA VAL A 362 15.64 -4.16 10.97
C VAL A 362 14.53 -3.91 9.94
N THR A 363 14.10 -2.66 9.76
CA THR A 363 13.06 -2.32 8.79
C THR A 363 13.52 -2.57 7.35
N ALA A 364 14.77 -2.26 7.00
CA ALA A 364 15.33 -2.57 5.69
C ALA A 364 15.38 -4.09 5.43
N TYR A 365 15.80 -4.87 6.42
CA TYR A 365 15.81 -6.33 6.34
C TYR A 365 14.41 -6.89 6.09
N LEU A 366 13.44 -6.53 6.93
CA LEU A 366 12.06 -7.00 6.82
C LEU A 366 11.37 -6.51 5.54
N ALA A 367 11.58 -5.26 5.14
CA ALA A 367 11.06 -4.72 3.90
C ALA A 367 11.64 -5.46 2.68
N SER A 368 12.92 -5.83 2.73
CA SER A 368 13.55 -6.60 1.64
C SER A 368 12.98 -8.02 1.53
N LEU A 369 12.53 -8.62 2.64
CA LEU A 369 11.96 -9.97 2.67
C LEU A 369 10.49 -9.98 2.26
N TYR A 370 9.68 -9.14 2.89
CA TYR A 370 8.21 -9.22 2.82
C TYR A 370 7.58 -8.10 2.00
N GLY A 371 8.33 -7.04 1.67
CA GLY A 371 7.81 -5.92 0.87
C GLY A 371 6.77 -5.05 1.60
N HIS A 372 6.70 -5.11 2.93
CA HIS A 372 5.77 -4.28 3.70
C HIS A 372 6.08 -2.78 3.57
N ARG A 373 5.03 -1.96 3.67
CA ARG A 373 5.15 -0.50 3.69
C ARG A 373 5.66 -0.04 5.05
N LEU A 374 6.36 1.10 5.08
CA LEU A 374 6.91 1.66 6.32
C LEU A 374 5.88 1.83 7.45
N GLY A 375 4.64 2.19 7.11
CA GLY A 375 3.56 2.34 8.08
C GLY A 375 3.18 1.04 8.80
N VAL A 376 3.50 -0.13 8.26
CA VAL A 376 3.32 -1.40 8.97
C VAL A 376 4.34 -1.51 10.09
N PHE A 377 5.61 -1.24 9.82
CA PHE A 377 6.67 -1.31 10.83
C PHE A 377 6.49 -0.29 11.96
N LEU A 378 5.93 0.89 11.64
CA LEU A 378 5.65 1.92 12.64
C LEU A 378 4.49 1.56 13.59
N ASN A 379 3.59 0.68 13.16
CA ASN A 379 2.38 0.34 13.92
C ASN A 379 2.36 -1.12 14.41
N MET A 380 3.41 -1.89 14.10
CA MET A 380 3.50 -3.29 14.47
C MET A 380 3.64 -3.41 15.99
N THR A 381 2.76 -4.19 16.61
CA THR A 381 2.70 -4.35 18.06
C THR A 381 3.41 -5.63 18.53
N ASP A 382 3.89 -5.61 19.77
CA ASP A 382 4.49 -6.79 20.41
C ASP A 382 3.54 -7.99 20.44
N VAL A 383 2.23 -7.74 20.55
CA VAL A 383 1.19 -8.77 20.58
C VAL A 383 1.06 -9.45 19.22
N GLU A 384 0.99 -8.69 18.13
CA GLU A 384 0.92 -9.22 16.77
C GLU A 384 2.14 -10.09 16.44
N VAL A 385 3.34 -9.61 16.79
CA VAL A 385 4.59 -10.36 16.58
C VAL A 385 4.62 -11.62 17.43
N SER A 386 4.18 -11.53 18.69
CA SER A 386 4.15 -12.69 19.60
C SER A 386 3.13 -13.73 19.14
N GLN A 387 1.96 -13.32 18.68
CA GLN A 387 0.92 -14.21 18.16
C GLN A 387 1.37 -14.93 16.89
N ALA A 388 2.14 -14.27 16.02
CA ALA A 388 2.71 -14.90 14.82
C ALA A 388 3.67 -16.06 15.16
N VAL A 389 4.31 -16.05 16.33
CA VAL A 389 5.19 -17.14 16.78
C VAL A 389 4.40 -18.36 17.27
N TYR A 390 3.11 -18.21 17.58
CA TYR A 390 2.24 -19.23 18.18
C TYR A 390 1.01 -19.58 17.33
N GLY A 391 0.98 -19.17 16.06
CA GLY A 391 -0.12 -19.49 15.14
C GLY A 391 -0.24 -21.00 14.87
N PRO A 392 -1.46 -21.50 14.57
CA PRO A 392 -1.75 -22.94 14.46
C PRO A 392 -1.16 -23.64 13.24
N GLU A 393 -0.53 -22.93 12.30
CA GLU A 393 0.13 -23.53 11.14
C GLU A 393 1.53 -22.94 10.99
N LYS A 394 2.54 -23.81 11.00
CA LYS A 394 3.97 -23.47 10.99
C LYS A 394 4.45 -22.78 9.70
N ASP A 395 3.58 -22.60 8.70
CA ASP A 395 3.97 -22.17 7.36
C ASP A 395 3.33 -20.87 6.84
N ASP A 396 2.39 -20.24 7.57
CA ASP A 396 1.69 -19.04 7.07
C ASP A 396 1.92 -17.78 7.93
N TYR A 397 2.73 -16.85 7.42
CA TYR A 397 2.87 -15.49 7.98
C TYR A 397 1.73 -14.59 7.49
N LEU A 398 0.56 -14.68 8.13
CA LEU A 398 -0.52 -13.71 7.94
C LEU A 398 -0.43 -12.60 9.00
N ILE A 399 0.35 -11.55 8.70
CA ILE A 399 0.19 -10.28 9.43
C ILE A 399 -1.15 -9.69 9.00
N LYS A 400 -2.17 -9.87 9.85
CA LYS A 400 -3.47 -9.22 9.70
C LYS A 400 -3.26 -7.71 9.74
N VAL A 401 -3.45 -7.05 8.60
CA VAL A 401 -3.60 -5.60 8.54
C VAL A 401 -5.04 -5.30 8.97
N ASN A 402 -5.22 -4.82 10.20
CA ASN A 402 -6.51 -4.24 10.59
C ASN A 402 -6.76 -3.00 9.71
N THR A 403 -7.83 -3.04 8.92
CA THR A 403 -8.35 -1.91 8.14
C THR A 403 -9.10 -0.94 9.00
#